data_AF-A0A3L8Q028-F1
#
_entry.id   AF-A0A3L8Q028-F1
#
_cell.length_a   1.000
_cell.length_b   1.000
_cell.length_c   1.000
_cell.angle_alpha   90.00
_cell.angle_beta   90.00
_cell.angle_gamma   90.00
#
_symmetry.space_group_name_H-M   'P 1'
#
loop_
_entity.id
_entity.type
_entity.pdbx_description
1 polymer ?
#
loop_
_entity_poly.entity_id
_entity_poly.type
_entity_poly.pdbx_seq_one_letter_code
_entity_poly.pdbx_strand_id
1 'polypeptide(L)'
;MSMDLMVKAMKINVGNPLRKLVLLKLADQANDHGECWPSYQHIADHCETSKRSVMTHVKKLEEDGLIRREYRKGEKGNSTNIFHLTFNKRPSENISPPSDPISPPSENASLPLVKELHPESVSFEPVNESKKNKTKKGALNFSSWPCPPSDPILKDWLEVRKAKKAPLTQTAIDRMANQFHQAAEHGLTVDWCIGLCAERGWSAFKFEWVVNSGLVQAQPTADWTEKVFDEEDPLA
;
A
#
# COMPACT_ATOMS: atom_id res chain seq x y z
N MET A 1 28.33 12.30 7.15
CA MET A 1 27.63 13.36 6.41
C MET A 1 28.47 13.67 5.18
N SER A 2 28.01 13.28 4.00
CA SER A 2 28.78 13.42 2.76
C SER A 2 28.11 14.42 1.83
N MET A 3 28.74 15.58 1.64
CA MET A 3 28.21 16.67 0.82
C MET A 3 28.00 16.24 -0.65
N ASP A 4 28.91 15.42 -1.19
CA ASP A 4 28.82 14.89 -2.55
C ASP A 4 27.57 14.04 -2.78
N LEU A 5 27.19 13.23 -1.79
CA LEU A 5 25.98 12.41 -1.86
C LEU A 5 24.72 13.28 -1.81
N MET A 6 24.72 14.37 -1.04
CA MET A 6 23.62 15.34 -1.05
C MET A 6 23.49 16.05 -2.41
N VAL A 7 24.62 16.47 -3.01
CA VAL A 7 24.63 17.11 -4.35
C VAL A 7 24.18 16.12 -5.44
N LYS A 8 24.66 14.87 -5.41
CA LYS A 8 24.18 13.79 -6.29
C LYS A 8 22.68 13.55 -6.11
N ALA A 9 22.22 13.43 -4.86
CA ALA A 9 20.81 13.29 -4.55
C ALA A 9 20.01 14.47 -5.14
N MET A 10 20.39 15.72 -4.90
CA MET A 10 19.64 16.90 -5.39
C MET A 10 19.42 16.90 -6.91
N LYS A 11 20.42 16.44 -7.68
CA LYS A 11 20.35 16.35 -9.16
C LYS A 11 19.42 15.26 -9.71
N ILE A 12 18.98 14.30 -8.88
CA ILE A 12 18.15 13.16 -9.31
C ILE A 12 16.66 13.51 -9.23
N ASN A 13 15.94 13.40 -10.35
CA ASN A 13 14.49 13.56 -10.38
C ASN A 13 13.78 12.31 -9.83
N VAL A 14 13.08 12.47 -8.70
CA VAL A 14 12.42 11.38 -7.96
C VAL A 14 10.89 11.39 -8.13
N GLY A 15 10.34 12.38 -8.83
CA GLY A 15 8.92 12.49 -9.18
C GLY A 15 7.96 12.80 -8.01
N ASN A 16 8.45 12.95 -6.78
CA ASN A 16 7.65 13.33 -5.61
C ASN A 16 8.51 14.12 -4.61
N PRO A 17 8.03 15.26 -4.06
CA PRO A 17 8.84 16.14 -3.20
C PRO A 17 9.17 15.50 -1.84
N LEU A 18 8.23 14.80 -1.19
CA LEU A 18 8.51 14.11 0.07
C LEU A 18 9.51 12.95 -0.13
N ARG A 19 9.38 12.18 -1.23
CA ARG A 19 10.37 11.14 -1.57
C ARG A 19 11.75 11.74 -1.89
N LYS A 20 11.80 12.94 -2.51
CA LYS A 20 13.04 13.69 -2.74
C LYS A 20 13.69 14.11 -1.42
N LEU A 21 12.90 14.63 -0.48
CA LEU A 21 13.35 15.08 0.84
C LEU A 21 13.84 13.89 1.70
N VAL A 22 13.12 12.76 1.71
CA VAL A 22 13.58 11.50 2.33
C VAL A 22 14.94 11.06 1.77
N LEU A 23 15.14 11.11 0.44
CA LEU A 23 16.42 10.76 -0.16
C LEU A 23 17.55 11.74 0.23
N LEU A 24 17.25 13.04 0.29
CA LEU A 24 18.20 14.05 0.76
C LEU A 24 18.57 13.83 2.22
N LYS A 25 17.63 13.45 3.10
CA LYS A 25 17.92 13.18 4.51
C LYS A 25 18.78 11.94 4.71
N LEU A 26 18.61 10.90 3.88
CA LEU A 26 19.51 9.75 3.88
C LEU A 26 20.93 10.16 3.40
N ALA A 27 21.05 11.03 2.40
CA ALA A 27 22.33 11.53 1.89
C ALA A 27 23.08 12.43 2.89
N ASP A 28 22.35 13.30 3.59
CA ASP A 28 22.82 14.11 4.72
C ASP A 28 23.47 13.24 5.81
N GLN A 29 22.85 12.10 6.13
CA GLN A 29 23.34 11.21 7.19
C GLN A 29 24.32 10.13 6.71
N ALA A 30 24.63 10.05 5.42
CA ALA A 30 25.52 9.04 4.87
C ALA A 30 27.00 9.27 5.25
N ASN A 31 27.73 8.17 5.43
CA ASN A 31 29.19 8.14 5.41
C ASN A 31 29.72 8.24 3.97
N ASP A 32 31.04 8.27 3.79
CA ASP A 32 31.67 8.42 2.47
C ASP A 32 31.51 7.19 1.56
N HIS A 33 31.14 6.04 2.13
CA HIS A 33 30.75 4.83 1.40
C HIS A 33 29.27 4.84 0.97
N GLY A 34 28.49 5.84 1.40
CA GLY A 34 27.06 5.96 1.10
C GLY A 34 26.13 5.23 2.07
N GLU A 35 26.62 4.83 3.24
CA GLU A 35 25.86 4.09 4.24
C GLU A 35 25.30 5.03 5.33
N CYS A 36 24.05 4.82 5.73
CA CYS A 36 23.45 5.47 6.90
C CYS A 36 22.50 4.49 7.62
N TRP A 37 22.25 4.71 8.92
CA TRP A 37 21.41 3.83 9.76
C TRP A 37 20.34 4.54 10.60
N PRO A 38 19.65 5.60 10.10
CA PRO A 38 18.56 6.22 10.85
C PRO A 38 17.35 5.29 10.99
N SER A 39 16.60 5.46 12.08
CA SER A 39 15.30 4.79 12.23
C SER A 39 14.25 5.44 11.31
N TYR A 40 13.21 4.70 10.93
CA TYR A 40 12.09 5.27 10.16
C TYR A 40 11.39 6.42 10.88
N GLN A 41 11.43 6.45 12.22
CA GLN A 41 10.86 7.55 12.99
C GLN A 41 11.75 8.80 12.84
N HIS A 42 13.06 8.67 13.03
CA HIS A 42 14.00 9.77 12.88
C HIS A 42 13.90 10.44 11.49
N ILE A 43 13.78 9.64 10.42
CA ILE A 43 13.53 10.17 9.07
C ILE A 43 12.17 10.89 9.02
N ALA A 44 11.12 10.30 9.59
CA ALA A 44 9.76 10.85 9.57
C ALA A 44 9.67 12.21 10.25
N ASP A 45 10.30 12.35 11.41
CA ASP A 45 10.36 13.60 12.19
C ASP A 45 11.06 14.71 11.39
N HIS A 46 12.18 14.41 10.73
CA HIS A 46 12.93 15.37 9.89
C HIS A 46 12.30 15.63 8.51
N CYS A 47 11.37 14.78 8.07
CA CYS A 47 10.65 14.93 6.81
C CYS A 47 9.21 15.45 7.01
N GLU A 48 8.85 15.84 8.24
CA GLU A 48 7.52 16.33 8.65
C GLU A 48 6.38 15.45 8.10
N THR A 49 6.56 14.13 8.19
CA THR A 49 5.63 13.17 7.59
C THR A 49 5.45 11.92 8.45
N SER A 50 4.47 11.08 8.12
CA SER A 50 4.24 9.85 8.89
C SER A 50 5.34 8.81 8.64
N LYS A 51 5.67 8.03 9.69
CA LYS A 51 6.52 6.83 9.58
C LYS A 51 6.07 5.88 8.45
N ARG A 52 4.76 5.77 8.21
CA ARG A 52 4.18 4.97 7.12
C ARG A 52 4.49 5.55 5.73
N SER A 53 4.42 6.87 5.59
CA SER A 53 4.82 7.58 4.37
C SER A 53 6.31 7.36 4.08
N VAL A 54 7.19 7.50 5.08
CA VAL A 54 8.63 7.21 4.93
C VAL A 54 8.86 5.77 4.47
N MET A 55 8.24 4.77 5.09
CA MET A 55 8.39 3.37 4.68
C MET A 55 7.98 3.15 3.20
N THR A 56 6.94 3.86 2.75
CA THR A 56 6.46 3.83 1.35
C THR A 56 7.44 4.52 0.41
N HIS A 57 7.97 5.68 0.80
CA HIS A 57 8.97 6.44 0.03
C HIS A 57 10.30 5.69 -0.09
N VAL A 58 10.80 5.09 1.01
CA VAL A 58 11.98 4.24 1.04
C VAL A 58 11.81 3.02 0.13
N LYS A 59 10.69 2.29 0.23
CA LYS A 59 10.40 1.18 -0.69
C LYS A 59 10.46 1.64 -2.15
N LYS A 60 9.91 2.82 -2.46
CA LYS A 60 9.93 3.31 -3.84
C LYS A 60 11.34 3.72 -4.30
N LEU A 61 12.17 4.29 -3.42
CA LEU A 61 13.59 4.55 -3.70
C LEU A 61 14.41 3.27 -3.90
N GLU A 62 14.04 2.16 -3.24
CA GLU A 62 14.62 0.83 -3.48
C GLU A 62 14.22 0.28 -4.85
N GLU A 63 12.93 0.36 -5.22
CA GLU A 63 12.44 -0.01 -6.55
C GLU A 63 13.08 0.82 -7.68
N ASP A 64 13.30 2.11 -7.44
CA ASP A 64 13.94 3.04 -8.37
C ASP A 64 15.49 2.85 -8.40
N GLY A 65 16.04 1.91 -7.63
CA GLY A 65 17.47 1.57 -7.62
C GLY A 65 18.40 2.63 -7.03
N LEU A 66 17.83 3.61 -6.31
CA LEU A 66 18.55 4.75 -5.73
C LEU A 66 19.11 4.45 -4.33
N ILE A 67 18.50 3.49 -3.62
CA ILE A 67 18.98 2.99 -2.33
C ILE A 67 18.88 1.46 -2.26
N ARG A 68 19.74 0.82 -1.48
CA ARG A 68 19.62 -0.58 -1.04
C ARG A 68 19.47 -0.61 0.49
N ARG A 69 18.51 -1.38 1.00
CA ARG A 69 18.33 -1.61 2.44
C ARG A 69 18.90 -2.95 2.86
N GLU A 70 19.56 -2.95 4.02
CA GLU A 70 20.08 -4.13 4.69
C GLU A 70 19.49 -4.25 6.09
N TYR A 71 18.98 -5.44 6.43
CA TYR A 71 18.34 -5.72 7.70
C TYR A 71 19.36 -6.30 8.68
N ARG A 72 19.79 -5.52 9.68
CA ARG A 72 20.62 -6.01 10.78
C ARG A 72 19.75 -6.50 11.94
N LYS A 73 20.01 -7.70 12.47
CA LYS A 73 19.57 -8.07 13.82
C LYS A 73 20.52 -7.41 14.83
N GLY A 74 20.00 -6.50 15.66
CA GLY A 74 20.76 -5.97 16.79
C GLY A 74 20.83 -6.98 17.94
N GLU A 75 21.96 -7.00 18.63
CA GLU A 75 22.28 -7.90 19.74
C GLU A 75 21.29 -7.79 20.92
N LYS A 76 20.71 -6.60 21.13
CA LYS A 76 19.68 -6.32 22.14
C LYS A 76 18.27 -6.11 21.55
N GLY A 77 17.95 -6.79 20.44
CA GLY A 77 16.63 -6.73 19.79
C GLY A 77 16.34 -5.49 18.93
N ASN A 78 17.14 -4.43 19.05
CA ASN A 78 17.04 -3.22 18.22
C ASN A 78 17.58 -3.46 16.80
N SER A 79 16.70 -3.83 15.87
CA SER A 79 17.01 -3.95 14.43
C SER A 79 16.80 -2.63 13.67
N THR A 80 17.79 -1.73 13.73
CA THR A 80 17.89 -0.63 12.76
C THR A 80 18.37 -1.15 11.40
N ASN A 81 17.78 -0.63 10.35
CA ASN A 81 18.21 -0.92 8.97
C ASN A 81 19.44 -0.08 8.63
N ILE A 82 20.29 -0.61 7.76
CA ILE A 82 21.34 0.16 7.09
C ILE A 82 20.85 0.45 5.67
N PHE A 83 20.89 1.71 5.25
CA PHE A 83 20.59 2.15 3.90
C PHE A 83 21.89 2.52 3.19
N HIS A 84 22.06 1.97 1.98
CA HIS A 84 23.19 2.17 1.09
C HIS A 84 22.74 3.01 -0.10
N LEU A 85 23.38 4.15 -0.36
CA LEU A 85 23.01 5.08 -1.44
C LEU A 85 23.73 4.72 -2.74
N THR A 86 22.98 4.37 -3.79
CA THR A 86 23.52 3.77 -5.02
C THR A 86 23.64 4.75 -6.18
N PHE A 87 23.96 6.02 -5.91
CA PHE A 87 24.10 7.09 -6.91
C PHE A 87 25.22 6.88 -7.94
N ASN A 88 26.14 5.93 -7.71
CA ASN A 88 27.29 5.69 -8.58
C ASN A 88 26.98 4.78 -9.78
N LYS A 89 25.75 4.29 -9.94
CA LYS A 89 25.32 3.70 -11.22
C LYS A 89 25.22 4.81 -12.27
N ARG A 90 26.18 4.83 -13.20
CA ARG A 90 26.02 5.54 -14.48
C ARG A 90 24.73 5.02 -15.15
N PRO A 91 23.89 5.87 -15.74
CA PRO A 91 22.80 5.42 -16.59
C PRO A 91 23.37 4.95 -17.94
N SER A 92 24.01 3.78 -17.96
CA SER A 92 24.40 3.08 -19.19
C SER A 92 24.40 1.58 -19.01
N GLU A 93 24.12 0.91 -20.13
CA GLU A 93 24.24 -0.53 -20.40
C GLU A 93 23.36 -1.49 -19.59
N ASN A 94 22.34 -1.98 -20.31
CA ASN A 94 21.79 -3.32 -20.11
C ASN A 94 22.95 -4.32 -20.03
N ILE A 95 23.09 -5.00 -18.89
CA ILE A 95 24.00 -6.15 -18.78
C ILE A 95 23.31 -7.33 -19.47
N SER A 96 23.47 -7.39 -20.80
CA SER A 96 23.35 -8.63 -21.55
C SER A 96 24.38 -9.62 -20.99
N PRO A 97 24.05 -10.90 -20.78
CA PRO A 97 25.04 -11.91 -20.40
C PRO A 97 26.10 -12.04 -21.52
N PRO A 98 27.36 -12.35 -21.16
CA PRO A 98 28.50 -12.25 -22.07
C PRO A 98 28.45 -13.31 -23.18
N SER A 99 28.95 -12.94 -24.36
CA SER A 99 29.17 -13.87 -25.47
C SER A 99 30.58 -14.47 -25.39
N ASP A 100 30.67 -15.80 -25.34
CA ASP A 100 31.94 -16.52 -25.54
C ASP A 100 32.32 -16.54 -27.03
N PRO A 101 33.60 -16.31 -27.40
CA PRO A 101 34.06 -16.35 -28.79
C PRO A 101 34.88 -17.61 -29.11
N ILE A 102 34.28 -18.67 -29.67
CA ILE A 102 34.97 -19.71 -30.46
C ILE A 102 34.06 -20.18 -31.61
N SER A 103 34.61 -20.26 -32.84
CA SER A 103 34.03 -20.90 -34.04
C SER A 103 35.04 -20.88 -35.21
N PRO A 104 34.84 -21.63 -36.32
CA PRO A 104 34.02 -22.84 -36.53
C PRO A 104 35.01 -24.05 -36.63
N PRO A 105 35.09 -24.98 -37.63
CA PRO A 105 34.22 -25.41 -38.75
C PRO A 105 33.28 -26.57 -38.31
N SER A 106 32.53 -27.32 -39.14
CA SER A 106 32.38 -27.41 -40.60
C SER A 106 30.93 -27.76 -41.00
N GLU A 107 30.53 -27.42 -42.23
CA GLU A 107 29.58 -28.14 -43.11
C GLU A 107 28.26 -28.72 -42.51
N ASN A 108 27.05 -28.29 -42.92
CA ASN A 108 26.58 -28.41 -44.30
C ASN A 108 25.21 -27.72 -44.57
N ALA A 109 24.98 -27.39 -45.85
CA ALA A 109 23.70 -27.33 -46.57
C ALA A 109 22.54 -26.36 -46.13
N SER A 110 22.46 -25.27 -46.90
CA SER A 110 21.25 -24.84 -47.65
C SER A 110 20.11 -24.03 -47.01
N LEU A 111 19.82 -22.91 -47.69
CA LEU A 111 18.63 -22.04 -47.69
C LEU A 111 17.39 -22.80 -48.30
N PRO A 112 16.11 -22.31 -48.27
CA PRO A 112 15.69 -20.89 -48.24
C PRO A 112 14.36 -20.48 -47.54
N LEU A 113 14.19 -19.15 -47.42
CA LEU A 113 13.00 -18.29 -47.63
C LEU A 113 11.59 -18.91 -47.82
N VAL A 114 10.54 -18.34 -47.18
CA VAL A 114 9.25 -17.82 -47.77
C VAL A 114 8.05 -17.79 -46.77
N LYS A 115 7.41 -16.60 -46.68
CA LYS A 115 5.99 -16.22 -46.41
C LYS A 115 5.02 -17.02 -45.50
N GLU A 116 4.46 -16.26 -44.55
CA GLU A 116 3.02 -15.86 -44.42
C GLU A 116 1.93 -16.88 -43.99
N LEU A 117 0.84 -16.31 -43.43
CA LEU A 117 -0.51 -16.85 -43.14
C LEU A 117 -0.78 -17.51 -41.76
N HIS A 118 -1.72 -16.89 -41.04
CA HIS A 118 -2.58 -17.47 -39.99
C HIS A 118 -3.54 -18.52 -40.60
N PRO A 119 -4.01 -19.54 -39.84
CA PRO A 119 -5.26 -19.39 -39.07
C PRO A 119 -5.31 -20.17 -37.72
N GLU A 120 -6.52 -20.37 -37.20
CA GLU A 120 -6.89 -20.61 -35.80
C GLU A 120 -6.66 -22.01 -35.18
N SER A 121 -6.79 -22.02 -33.85
CA SER A 121 -7.36 -23.08 -32.99
C SER A 121 -6.78 -24.50 -33.05
N VAL A 122 -6.06 -24.89 -31.98
CA VAL A 122 -6.09 -26.27 -31.47
C VAL A 122 -6.24 -26.26 -29.94
N SER A 123 -7.29 -26.92 -29.47
CA SER A 123 -7.55 -27.19 -28.05
C SER A 123 -6.85 -28.48 -27.63
N PHE A 124 -6.00 -28.45 -26.59
CA PHE A 124 -5.69 -29.62 -25.76
C PHE A 124 -5.37 -29.22 -24.31
N GLU A 125 -6.26 -29.58 -23.39
CA GLU A 125 -5.95 -29.90 -21.99
C GLU A 125 -5.68 -31.43 -21.93
N PRO A 126 -4.87 -31.96 -20.98
CA PRO A 126 -5.40 -32.14 -19.62
C PRO A 126 -4.40 -32.03 -18.43
N VAL A 127 -4.87 -31.34 -17.39
CA VAL A 127 -4.97 -31.82 -15.98
C VAL A 127 -3.77 -32.57 -15.36
N ASN A 128 -3.17 -31.98 -14.31
CA ASN A 128 -3.22 -32.63 -12.99
C ASN A 128 -3.33 -31.65 -11.80
N GLU A 129 -4.05 -32.12 -10.80
CA GLU A 129 -4.68 -31.45 -9.68
C GLU A 129 -3.80 -30.59 -8.75
N SER A 130 -4.41 -29.50 -8.26
CA SER A 130 -4.32 -29.13 -6.85
C SER A 130 -5.69 -28.64 -6.36
N LYS A 131 -6.37 -29.50 -5.61
CA LYS A 131 -7.76 -29.32 -5.15
C LYS A 131 -7.88 -28.09 -4.24
N LYS A 132 -8.50 -27.01 -4.75
CA LYS A 132 -9.18 -26.00 -3.91
C LYS A 132 -10.65 -25.95 -4.29
N ASN A 133 -11.48 -26.28 -3.31
CA ASN A 133 -12.88 -26.59 -3.47
C ASN A 133 -13.66 -25.46 -4.18
N LYS A 134 -14.40 -25.81 -5.23
CA LYS A 134 -15.54 -25.02 -5.71
C LYS A 134 -16.67 -25.14 -4.68
N THR A 135 -16.54 -24.43 -3.56
CA THR A 135 -17.65 -24.30 -2.61
C THR A 135 -18.73 -23.43 -3.27
N LYS A 136 -19.97 -23.91 -3.24
CA LYS A 136 -21.15 -23.21 -3.80
C LYS A 136 -21.20 -21.77 -3.29
N LYS A 137 -21.68 -20.82 -4.11
CA LYS A 137 -22.06 -19.48 -3.65
C LYS A 137 -23.14 -19.63 -2.56
N GLY A 138 -22.72 -19.66 -1.29
CA GLY A 138 -23.62 -19.36 -0.19
C GLY A 138 -24.09 -17.92 -0.35
N ALA A 139 -25.39 -17.68 -0.16
CA ALA A 139 -25.89 -16.31 -0.05
C ALA A 139 -25.13 -15.62 1.08
N LEU A 140 -24.63 -14.41 0.80
CA LEU A 140 -23.97 -13.60 1.80
C LEU A 140 -25.02 -13.17 2.83
N ASN A 141 -24.76 -13.42 4.12
CA ASN A 141 -25.77 -13.21 5.16
C ASN A 141 -25.65 -11.79 5.71
N PHE A 142 -26.63 -10.95 5.39
CA PHE A 142 -26.71 -9.56 5.85
C PHE A 142 -27.52 -9.38 7.15
N SER A 143 -27.97 -10.48 7.77
CA SER A 143 -28.84 -10.47 8.97
C SER A 143 -28.22 -9.80 10.20
N SER A 144 -26.92 -9.53 10.20
CA SER A 144 -26.23 -8.79 11.27
C SER A 144 -26.34 -7.27 11.12
N TRP A 145 -26.86 -6.75 10.00
CA TRP A 145 -26.99 -5.31 9.76
C TRP A 145 -28.32 -4.78 10.33
N PRO A 146 -28.38 -3.52 10.81
CA PRO A 146 -29.55 -3.00 11.52
C PRO A 146 -30.75 -2.77 10.58
N CYS A 147 -30.48 -2.62 9.28
CA CYS A 147 -31.45 -2.63 8.20
C CYS A 147 -30.78 -3.27 6.96
N PRO A 148 -31.46 -4.13 6.19
CA PRO A 148 -30.96 -4.54 4.88
C PRO A 148 -30.87 -3.32 3.95
N PRO A 149 -29.82 -3.21 3.12
CA PRO A 149 -29.68 -2.09 2.21
C PRO A 149 -30.63 -2.22 1.00
N SER A 150 -30.96 -1.12 0.36
CA SER A 150 -31.70 -1.17 -0.90
C SER A 150 -30.85 -1.74 -2.05
N ASP A 151 -31.47 -2.63 -2.85
CA ASP A 151 -30.85 -3.30 -3.99
C ASP A 151 -30.05 -2.39 -4.96
N PRO A 152 -30.52 -1.19 -5.38
CA PRO A 152 -29.73 -0.33 -6.26
C PRO A 152 -28.43 0.16 -5.61
N ILE A 153 -28.49 0.64 -4.36
CA ILE A 153 -27.32 1.15 -3.63
C ILE A 153 -26.31 0.01 -3.36
N LEU A 154 -26.81 -1.19 -3.03
CA LEU A 154 -25.99 -2.37 -2.86
C LEU A 154 -25.28 -2.77 -4.17
N LYS A 155 -25.96 -2.68 -5.32
CA LYS A 155 -25.38 -2.98 -6.63
C LYS A 155 -24.23 -2.02 -6.97
N ASP A 156 -24.44 -0.71 -6.82
CA ASP A 156 -23.42 0.30 -7.14
C ASP A 156 -22.16 0.13 -6.27
N TRP A 157 -22.34 -0.19 -4.99
CA TRP A 157 -21.23 -0.53 -4.10
C TRP A 157 -20.50 -1.82 -4.50
N LEU A 158 -21.22 -2.84 -4.98
CA LEU A 158 -20.60 -4.07 -5.52
C LEU A 158 -19.77 -3.80 -6.79
N GLU A 159 -20.15 -2.83 -7.62
CA GLU A 159 -19.35 -2.40 -8.78
C GLU A 159 -18.02 -1.75 -8.35
N VAL A 160 -18.04 -0.88 -7.34
CA VAL A 160 -16.82 -0.33 -6.70
C VAL A 160 -15.91 -1.44 -6.18
N ARG A 161 -16.45 -2.45 -5.51
CA ARG A 161 -15.69 -3.61 -5.02
C ARG A 161 -15.08 -4.43 -6.16
N LYS A 162 -15.82 -4.62 -7.26
CA LYS A 162 -15.35 -5.34 -8.45
C LYS A 162 -14.20 -4.60 -9.13
N ALA A 163 -14.31 -3.29 -9.32
CA ALA A 163 -13.24 -2.46 -9.88
C ALA A 163 -11.96 -2.50 -9.02
N LYS A 164 -12.10 -2.47 -7.69
CA LYS A 164 -10.98 -2.60 -6.74
C LYS A 164 -10.45 -4.02 -6.52
N LYS A 165 -10.99 -5.03 -7.23
CA LYS A 165 -10.64 -6.46 -7.05
C LYS A 165 -10.74 -6.94 -5.58
N ALA A 166 -11.71 -6.38 -4.85
CA ALA A 166 -11.90 -6.59 -3.42
C ALA A 166 -13.15 -7.46 -3.15
N PRO A 167 -13.06 -8.80 -3.23
CA PRO A 167 -14.21 -9.69 -3.06
C PRO A 167 -14.91 -9.44 -1.72
N LEU A 168 -16.24 -9.58 -1.70
CA LEU A 168 -17.03 -9.46 -0.48
C LEU A 168 -17.01 -10.81 0.26
N THR A 169 -16.46 -10.82 1.47
CA THR A 169 -16.39 -11.99 2.35
C THR A 169 -17.34 -11.81 3.53
N GLN A 170 -17.85 -12.90 4.11
CA GLN A 170 -18.75 -12.82 5.27
C GLN A 170 -18.12 -12.01 6.42
N THR A 171 -16.85 -12.26 6.74
CA THR A 171 -16.10 -11.50 7.76
C THR A 171 -16.02 -9.98 7.48
N ALA A 172 -16.11 -9.54 6.22
CA ALA A 172 -16.19 -8.12 5.91
C ALA A 172 -17.59 -7.55 6.20
N ILE A 173 -18.65 -8.32 5.93
CA ILE A 173 -20.04 -8.01 6.25
C ILE A 173 -20.23 -7.93 7.77
N ASP A 174 -19.73 -8.93 8.51
CA ASP A 174 -19.82 -9.01 9.98
C ASP A 174 -19.09 -7.84 10.65
N ARG A 175 -17.95 -7.39 10.09
CA ARG A 175 -17.22 -6.21 10.59
C ARG A 175 -17.92 -4.89 10.25
N MET A 176 -18.58 -4.80 9.09
CA MET A 176 -19.36 -3.63 8.73
C MET A 176 -20.64 -3.50 9.57
N ALA A 177 -21.24 -4.62 10.00
CA ALA A 177 -22.39 -4.63 10.91
C ALA A 177 -22.18 -3.74 12.14
N ASN A 178 -21.07 -3.95 12.86
CA ASN A 178 -20.71 -3.18 14.06
C ASN A 178 -20.54 -1.68 13.76
N GLN A 179 -20.08 -1.32 12.56
CA GLN A 179 -19.93 0.09 12.14
C GLN A 179 -21.28 0.72 11.74
N PHE A 180 -22.21 -0.08 11.21
CA PHE A 180 -23.57 0.38 10.94
C PHE A 180 -24.42 0.50 12.20
N HIS A 181 -24.19 -0.30 13.25
CA HIS A 181 -24.83 -0.09 14.55
C HIS A 181 -24.40 1.24 15.16
N GLN A 182 -23.09 1.53 15.20
CA GLN A 182 -22.56 2.84 15.62
C GLN A 182 -23.14 3.99 14.79
N ALA A 183 -23.22 3.83 13.46
CA ALA A 183 -23.83 4.84 12.59
C ALA A 183 -25.33 5.05 12.90
N ALA A 184 -26.08 3.99 13.19
CA ALA A 184 -27.50 4.04 13.52
C ALA A 184 -27.78 4.71 14.88
N GLU A 185 -26.90 4.52 15.88
CA GLU A 185 -26.93 5.26 17.15
C GLU A 185 -26.83 6.77 16.94
N HIS A 186 -26.08 7.19 15.91
CA HIS A 186 -25.97 8.59 15.46
C HIS A 186 -27.01 9.00 14.39
N GLY A 187 -28.07 8.21 14.20
CA GLY A 187 -29.19 8.54 13.29
C GLY A 187 -28.90 8.34 11.80
N LEU A 188 -27.79 7.72 11.42
CA LEU A 188 -27.41 7.48 10.02
C LEU A 188 -27.99 6.15 9.53
N THR A 189 -28.57 6.16 8.33
CA THR A 189 -29.12 4.94 7.72
C THR A 189 -28.04 4.13 7.01
N VAL A 190 -28.24 2.81 6.92
CA VAL A 190 -27.34 1.90 6.18
C VAL A 190 -27.24 2.30 4.71
N ASP A 191 -28.38 2.67 4.10
CA ASP A 191 -28.45 3.15 2.71
C ASP A 191 -27.59 4.40 2.48
N TRP A 192 -27.66 5.39 3.38
CA TRP A 192 -26.80 6.58 3.29
C TRP A 192 -25.32 6.20 3.40
N CYS A 193 -24.97 5.32 4.35
CA CYS A 193 -23.59 4.88 4.55
C CYS A 193 -23.01 4.13 3.33
N ILE A 194 -23.81 3.29 2.66
CA ILE A 194 -23.38 2.53 1.48
C ILE A 194 -23.40 3.39 0.22
N GLY A 195 -24.37 4.31 0.06
CA GLY A 195 -24.37 5.33 -0.99
C GLY A 195 -23.10 6.18 -0.92
N LEU A 196 -22.75 6.67 0.28
CA LEU A 196 -21.50 7.39 0.54
C LEU A 196 -20.25 6.57 0.15
N CYS A 197 -20.28 5.26 0.37
CA CYS A 197 -19.21 4.35 -0.05
C CYS A 197 -19.15 4.16 -1.57
N ALA A 198 -20.29 4.10 -2.26
CA ALA A 198 -20.34 4.03 -3.72
C ALA A 198 -19.78 5.33 -4.33
N GLU A 199 -20.29 6.50 -3.91
CA GLU A 199 -19.85 7.83 -4.35
C GLU A 199 -18.34 8.06 -4.18
N ARG A 200 -17.79 7.74 -3.00
CA ARG A 200 -16.36 7.92 -2.68
C ARG A 200 -15.48 6.77 -3.16
N GLY A 201 -16.05 5.77 -3.84
CA GLY A 201 -15.34 4.57 -4.28
C GLY A 201 -14.72 3.76 -3.12
N TRP A 202 -15.32 3.79 -1.94
CA TRP A 202 -14.85 3.06 -0.75
C TRP A 202 -15.37 1.62 -0.74
N SER A 203 -14.46 0.66 -0.60
CA SER A 203 -14.79 -0.78 -0.54
C SER A 203 -15.12 -1.28 0.87
N ALA A 204 -15.32 -0.39 1.83
CA ALA A 204 -15.65 -0.66 3.23
C ALA A 204 -16.23 0.60 3.86
N PHE A 205 -16.84 0.47 5.03
CA PHE A 205 -17.34 1.57 5.85
C PHE A 205 -16.71 1.54 7.24
N LYS A 206 -16.45 2.72 7.80
CA LYS A 206 -16.19 2.94 9.22
C LYS A 206 -16.86 4.24 9.65
N PHE A 207 -17.45 4.26 10.85
CA PHE A 207 -18.09 5.47 11.38
C PHE A 207 -17.08 6.61 11.55
N GLU A 208 -15.89 6.30 12.06
CA GLU A 208 -14.75 7.22 12.22
C GLU A 208 -14.40 8.00 10.93
N TRP A 209 -14.56 7.40 9.74
CA TRP A 209 -14.26 8.08 8.47
C TRP A 209 -15.27 9.18 8.15
N VAL A 210 -16.51 9.04 8.61
CA VAL A 210 -17.58 10.03 8.44
C VAL A 210 -17.38 11.19 9.41
N VAL A 211 -17.00 10.89 10.65
CA VAL A 211 -16.61 11.88 11.68
C VAL A 211 -15.38 12.67 11.22
N ASN A 212 -14.29 11.99 10.83
CA ASN A 212 -13.04 12.63 10.41
C ASN A 212 -13.17 13.43 9.09
N SER A 213 -14.23 13.21 8.30
CA SER A 213 -14.53 14.01 7.11
C SER A 213 -15.50 15.17 7.37
N GLY A 214 -15.89 15.40 8.63
CA GLY A 214 -16.79 16.49 9.04
C GLY A 214 -18.23 16.34 8.58
N LEU A 215 -18.60 15.19 7.99
CA LEU A 215 -19.97 14.91 7.54
C LEU A 215 -20.93 14.67 8.72
N VAL A 216 -20.38 14.23 9.86
CA VAL A 216 -21.13 13.97 11.10
C VAL A 216 -20.35 14.61 12.24
N GLN A 217 -21.02 15.48 12.99
CA GLN A 217 -20.51 15.99 14.25
C GLN A 217 -20.53 14.85 15.27
N ALA A 218 -19.36 14.45 15.79
CA ALA A 218 -19.34 13.58 16.96
C ALA A 218 -19.98 14.31 18.13
N GLN A 219 -20.87 13.64 18.87
CA GLN A 219 -21.27 14.17 20.18
C GLN A 219 -20.03 14.23 21.08
N PRO A 220 -19.86 15.27 21.90
CA PRO A 220 -18.75 15.37 22.82
C PRO A 220 -18.87 14.26 23.88
N THR A 221 -18.12 13.17 23.72
CA THR A 221 -18.09 12.05 24.67
C THR A 221 -17.21 12.38 25.88
N ALA A 222 -17.65 13.37 26.65
CA ALA A 222 -17.39 13.60 28.07
C ALA A 222 -17.77 15.05 28.38
N ASP A 223 -18.86 15.24 29.13
CA ASP A 223 -19.09 16.51 29.80
C ASP A 223 -18.17 16.59 31.02
N TRP A 224 -16.98 17.17 30.81
CA TRP A 224 -16.02 17.43 31.89
C TRP A 224 -16.43 18.61 32.78
N THR A 225 -17.54 19.30 32.50
CA THR A 225 -17.95 20.50 33.26
C THR A 225 -18.83 20.18 34.47
N GLU A 226 -19.40 18.97 34.57
CA GLU A 226 -20.42 18.65 35.58
C GLU A 226 -19.88 17.96 36.86
N LYS A 227 -18.60 17.50 36.91
CA LYS A 227 -18.08 16.64 38.01
C LYS A 227 -16.60 16.81 38.42
N VAL A 228 -16.01 17.99 38.28
CA VAL A 228 -14.58 18.21 38.65
C VAL A 228 -14.41 19.05 39.93
N PHE A 229 -15.47 19.69 40.43
CA PHE A 229 -15.48 20.39 41.72
C PHE A 229 -16.66 19.90 42.57
N ASP A 230 -16.38 19.02 43.52
CA ASP A 230 -17.23 18.87 44.70
C ASP A 230 -16.96 20.07 45.63
N GLU A 231 -17.99 20.85 45.95
CA GLU A 231 -17.88 22.11 46.70
C GLU A 231 -17.64 21.89 48.22
N GLU A 232 -17.48 20.63 48.66
CA GLU A 232 -17.20 20.23 50.05
C GLU A 232 -15.83 19.51 50.23
N ASP A 233 -14.80 19.80 49.41
CA ASP A 233 -13.41 19.44 49.77
C ASP A 233 -12.72 20.62 50.50
N PRO A 234 -12.54 20.56 51.84
CA PRO A 234 -11.95 21.64 52.63
C PRO A 234 -10.42 21.74 52.52
N LEU A 235 -9.77 21.06 51.55
CA LEU A 235 -8.31 21.02 51.39
C LEU A 235 -7.78 21.34 49.97
N ALA A 236 -8.58 21.99 49.13
CA ALA A 236 -8.16 22.55 47.83
C ALA A 236 -7.60 23.98 47.92
#